data_AF-A0A067MCP0-F1
#
_entry.id   AF-A0A067MCP0-F1
#
_cell.length_a   1.000
_cell.length_b   1.000
_cell.length_c   1.000
_cell.angle_alpha   90.00
_cell.angle_beta   90.00
_cell.angle_gamma   90.00
#
_symmetry.space_group_name_H-M   'P 1'
#
loop_
_entity.id
_entity.type
_entity.pdbx_description
1 polymer ?
#
loop_
_entity_poly.entity_id
_entity_poly.type
_entity_poly.pdbx_seq_one_letter_code
_entity_poly.pdbx_strand_id
1 'polypeptide(L)'
;MSTAGSFNTSDVRSWQQPQADTSKDVQYAKPYVAPPRLSLGLDFLDIDRSANVRVKALASNVTKTGFKVNVDSWGDSKLYTGGVSWLEQAPANLEYQSGQFSTTDDHPWNQPQLETSRRINFDRPFVTPPNVVVFLNELDMSKDHNWRVTATATDIDTAGFTIHINTWSDSILYSATAAWIAYPEDRKYVVSGSANVTDVRPWTTNQLENSKAVSFAGADFWKAPSVFMAINSLDIDHKANLRLKVYPSDVTKDGMTWHADSWGDTVLYSAGLSYICLV
;
A
#
# COMPACT_ATOMS: atom_id res chain seq x y z
N MET A 1 9.40 -2.26 19.69
CA MET A 1 9.93 -2.72 18.40
C MET A 1 8.91 -2.38 17.36
N SER A 2 9.34 -1.92 16.18
CA SER A 2 8.43 -1.76 15.05
C SER A 2 7.86 -3.12 14.65
N THR A 3 6.59 -3.17 14.27
CA THR A 3 5.92 -4.40 13.83
C THR A 3 4.92 -4.05 12.73
N ALA A 4 4.50 -5.05 11.98
CA ALA A 4 3.48 -4.90 10.95
C ALA A 4 2.20 -5.59 11.41
N GLY A 5 1.06 -5.04 11.03
CA GLY A 5 -0.26 -5.65 11.23
C GLY A 5 -1.15 -5.46 10.02
N SER A 6 -2.29 -6.13 10.02
CA SER A 6 -3.29 -6.01 8.95
C SER A 6 -4.72 -6.12 9.48
N PHE A 7 -5.64 -5.61 8.69
CA PHE A 7 -7.08 -5.64 8.95
C PHE A 7 -7.82 -5.84 7.63
N ASN A 8 -8.82 -6.72 7.65
CA ASN A 8 -9.74 -6.91 6.55
C ASN A 8 -11.17 -6.60 7.01
N THR A 9 -11.94 -5.87 6.20
CA THR A 9 -13.33 -5.52 6.53
C THR A 9 -14.20 -6.76 6.75
N SER A 10 -13.86 -7.89 6.13
CA SER A 10 -14.56 -9.17 6.30
C SER A 10 -14.45 -9.74 7.72
N ASP A 11 -13.49 -9.26 8.53
CA ASP A 11 -13.32 -9.65 9.93
C ASP A 11 -14.47 -9.15 10.82
N VAL A 12 -15.14 -8.07 10.40
CA VAL A 12 -16.12 -7.34 11.23
C VAL A 12 -17.48 -7.17 10.56
N ARG A 13 -17.60 -7.47 9.26
CA ARG A 13 -18.88 -7.47 8.55
C ARG A 13 -18.91 -8.50 7.43
N SER A 14 -20.13 -8.92 7.06
CA SER A 14 -20.35 -9.83 5.94
C SER A 14 -20.06 -9.14 4.60
N TRP A 15 -19.47 -9.90 3.66
CA TRP A 15 -19.30 -9.50 2.27
C TRP A 15 -20.65 -9.15 1.59
N GLN A 16 -21.73 -9.83 1.97
CA GLN A 16 -23.08 -9.59 1.42
C GLN A 16 -23.73 -8.29 1.89
N GLN A 17 -23.13 -7.63 2.89
CA GLN A 17 -23.62 -6.37 3.45
C GLN A 17 -22.50 -5.32 3.42
N PRO A 18 -22.11 -4.85 2.22
CA PRO A 18 -21.09 -3.82 2.09
C PRO A 18 -21.53 -2.53 2.79
N GLN A 19 -20.56 -1.87 3.40
CA GLN A 19 -20.74 -0.63 4.13
C GLN A 19 -19.72 0.38 3.63
N ALA A 20 -20.13 1.65 3.58
CA ALA A 20 -19.25 2.74 3.18
C ALA A 20 -18.06 2.86 4.14
N ASP A 21 -18.34 2.90 5.44
CA ASP A 21 -17.32 3.00 6.48
C ASP A 21 -17.16 1.66 7.22
N THR A 22 -15.94 1.20 7.44
CA THR A 22 -15.70 -0.01 8.21
C THR A 22 -14.43 0.12 9.04
N SER A 23 -14.57 -0.07 10.36
CA SER A 23 -13.47 0.16 11.30
C SER A 23 -13.32 -0.94 12.34
N LYS A 24 -12.14 -0.99 12.94
CA LYS A 24 -11.81 -1.87 14.07
C LYS A 24 -10.88 -1.15 15.03
N ASP A 25 -11.12 -1.29 16.33
CA ASP A 25 -10.16 -0.87 17.34
C ASP A 25 -9.05 -1.92 17.46
N VAL A 26 -7.80 -1.49 17.33
CA VAL A 26 -6.60 -2.31 17.38
C VAL A 26 -5.83 -1.96 18.65
N GLN A 27 -5.52 -2.98 19.46
CA GLN A 27 -4.64 -2.84 20.61
C GLN A 27 -3.23 -3.27 20.22
N TYR A 28 -2.22 -2.48 20.61
CA TYR A 28 -0.83 -2.87 20.42
C TYR A 28 -0.49 -4.06 21.33
N ALA A 29 0.40 -4.93 20.85
CA ALA A 29 0.89 -6.06 21.65
C ALA A 29 1.53 -5.60 22.98
N LYS A 30 2.14 -4.41 22.98
CA LYS A 30 2.65 -3.72 24.18
C LYS A 30 2.38 -2.22 24.05
N PRO A 31 2.06 -1.52 25.16
CA PRO A 31 1.96 -0.07 25.14
C PRO A 31 3.27 0.61 24.73
N TYR A 32 3.17 1.68 23.95
CA TYR A 32 4.29 2.55 23.62
C TYR A 32 4.44 3.68 24.65
N VAL A 33 5.66 4.25 24.75
CA VAL A 33 5.93 5.41 25.63
C VAL A 33 5.21 6.69 25.17
N ALA A 34 4.96 6.80 23.87
CA ALA A 34 4.16 7.82 23.19
C ALA A 34 3.45 7.17 21.98
N PRO A 35 2.38 7.76 21.42
CA PRO A 35 1.73 7.21 20.23
C PRO A 35 2.74 6.97 19.09
N PRO A 36 2.79 5.77 18.48
CA PRO A 36 3.68 5.50 17.35
C PRO A 36 3.19 6.23 16.10
N ARG A 37 4.06 6.38 15.10
CA ARG A 37 3.62 6.73 13.75
C ARG A 37 3.11 5.47 13.05
N LEU A 38 2.04 5.61 12.27
CA LEU A 38 1.44 4.52 11.51
C LEU A 38 1.48 4.89 10.04
N SER A 39 2.10 4.02 9.23
CA SER A 39 2.01 4.11 7.77
C SER A 39 1.11 2.97 7.30
N LEU A 40 0.05 3.30 6.56
CA LEU A 40 -0.98 2.35 6.13
C LEU A 40 -0.98 2.22 4.61
N GLY A 41 -1.20 1.01 4.10
CA GLY A 41 -1.31 0.76 2.67
C GLY A 41 -2.41 -0.26 2.37
N LEU A 42 -3.11 -0.07 1.25
CA LEU A 42 -4.15 -0.99 0.81
C LEU A 42 -3.52 -2.32 0.39
N ASP A 43 -4.07 -3.44 0.85
CA ASP A 43 -3.58 -4.79 0.51
C ASP A 43 -4.67 -5.71 -0.06
N PHE A 44 -5.94 -5.30 -0.01
CA PHE A 44 -7.07 -6.04 -0.56
C PHE A 44 -8.15 -5.07 -1.04
N LEU A 45 -8.65 -5.27 -2.24
CA LEU A 45 -9.74 -4.51 -2.83
C LEU A 45 -10.74 -5.46 -3.51
N ASP A 46 -12.02 -5.35 -3.16
CA ASP A 46 -13.18 -5.90 -3.89
C ASP A 46 -14.25 -4.79 -3.99
N ILE A 47 -14.26 -4.11 -5.13
CA ILE A 47 -15.08 -2.90 -5.34
C ILE A 47 -15.96 -3.09 -6.58
N ASP A 48 -17.24 -2.78 -6.41
CA ASP A 48 -18.22 -2.85 -7.49
C ASP A 48 -17.87 -1.92 -8.65
N ARG A 49 -18.01 -2.42 -9.88
CA ARG A 49 -17.70 -1.67 -11.12
C ARG A 49 -18.72 -0.62 -11.52
N SER A 50 -19.92 -0.60 -10.92
CA SER A 50 -21.02 0.27 -11.38
C SER A 50 -20.84 1.75 -11.02
N ALA A 51 -19.90 2.04 -10.11
CA ALA A 51 -19.52 3.37 -9.65
C ALA A 51 -18.00 3.54 -9.75
N ASN A 52 -17.51 4.77 -9.61
CA ASN A 52 -16.05 5.01 -9.53
C ASN A 52 -15.44 4.16 -8.41
N VAL A 53 -14.19 3.77 -8.59
CA VAL A 53 -13.42 3.13 -7.52
C VAL A 53 -13.07 4.20 -6.52
N ARG A 54 -13.66 4.16 -5.33
CA ARG A 54 -13.39 5.10 -4.24
C ARG A 54 -13.12 4.36 -2.95
N VAL A 55 -11.88 4.38 -2.50
CA VAL A 55 -11.44 3.64 -1.32
C VAL A 55 -10.30 4.39 -0.63
N LYS A 56 -10.30 4.39 0.70
CA LYS A 56 -9.23 4.96 1.52
C LYS A 56 -8.98 4.11 2.75
N ALA A 57 -7.71 4.00 3.13
CA ALA A 57 -7.26 3.40 4.37
C ALA A 57 -6.68 4.48 5.27
N LEU A 58 -7.15 4.56 6.52
CA LEU A 58 -6.69 5.56 7.48
C LEU A 58 -6.69 5.03 8.91
N ALA A 59 -5.82 5.62 9.74
CA ALA A 59 -5.83 5.41 11.18
C ALA A 59 -6.35 6.67 11.88
N SER A 60 -7.17 6.47 12.90
CA SER A 60 -7.64 7.53 13.80
C SER A 60 -7.43 7.13 15.25
N ASN A 61 -7.58 8.08 16.18
CA ASN A 61 -7.45 7.84 17.62
C ASN A 61 -6.16 7.09 18.01
N VAL A 62 -5.02 7.48 17.43
CA VAL A 62 -3.73 6.84 17.72
C VAL A 62 -3.27 7.25 19.12
N THR A 63 -3.21 6.27 20.02
CA THR A 63 -2.81 6.44 21.43
C THR A 63 -1.56 5.63 21.74
N LYS A 64 -1.19 5.54 23.03
CA LYS A 64 -0.09 4.69 23.49
C LYS A 64 -0.44 3.21 23.50
N THR A 65 -1.72 2.85 23.54
CA THR A 65 -2.19 1.48 23.75
C THR A 65 -2.88 0.89 22.53
N GLY A 66 -3.34 1.73 21.61
CA GLY A 66 -3.99 1.29 20.39
C GLY A 66 -4.40 2.43 19.48
N PHE A 67 -5.09 2.08 18.41
CA PHE A 67 -5.63 3.00 17.42
C PHE A 67 -6.89 2.40 16.79
N LYS A 68 -7.64 3.22 16.05
CA LYS A 68 -8.74 2.75 15.22
C LYS A 68 -8.28 2.72 13.77
N VAL A 69 -8.41 1.56 13.12
CA VAL A 69 -8.15 1.39 11.69
C VAL A 69 -9.47 1.45 10.93
N ASN A 70 -9.44 2.08 9.76
CA ASN A 70 -10.57 2.27 8.87
C ASN A 70 -10.19 1.87 7.44
N VAL A 71 -11.11 1.19 6.74
CA VAL A 71 -11.09 1.06 5.29
C VAL A 71 -12.47 1.46 4.78
N ASP A 72 -12.52 2.64 4.19
CA ASP A 72 -13.77 3.32 3.87
C ASP A 72 -13.89 3.54 2.35
N SER A 73 -15.12 3.69 1.88
CA SER A 73 -15.52 4.10 0.53
C SER A 73 -16.54 5.22 0.63
N TRP A 74 -16.76 5.97 -0.45
CA TRP A 74 -17.67 7.12 -0.43
C TRP A 74 -18.41 7.30 -1.76
N GLY A 75 -19.42 8.17 -1.74
CA GLY A 75 -20.30 8.39 -2.89
C GLY A 75 -21.22 7.19 -3.13
N ASP A 76 -21.29 6.76 -4.38
CA ASP A 76 -22.04 5.58 -4.84
C ASP A 76 -21.18 4.31 -4.92
N SER A 77 -19.92 4.38 -4.49
CA SER A 77 -18.99 3.25 -4.51
C SER A 77 -19.38 2.18 -3.49
N LYS A 78 -19.35 0.92 -3.92
CA LYS A 78 -19.72 -0.22 -3.08
C LYS A 78 -18.50 -1.10 -2.83
N LEU A 79 -17.93 -0.98 -1.63
CA LEU A 79 -16.78 -1.75 -1.16
C LEU A 79 -17.24 -3.07 -0.52
N TYR A 80 -17.15 -4.17 -1.26
CA TYR A 80 -17.45 -5.49 -0.72
C TYR A 80 -16.41 -5.93 0.31
N THR A 81 -15.13 -5.79 -0.03
CA THR A 81 -14.01 -6.06 0.88
C THR A 81 -12.90 -5.05 0.68
N GLY A 82 -12.42 -4.49 1.79
CA GLY A 82 -11.20 -3.69 1.84
C GLY A 82 -10.21 -4.31 2.82
N GLY A 83 -8.94 -4.23 2.49
CA GLY A 83 -7.84 -4.66 3.35
C GLY A 83 -6.77 -3.59 3.44
N VAL A 84 -6.15 -3.53 4.61
CA VAL A 84 -5.09 -2.60 4.91
C VAL A 84 -4.03 -3.30 5.75
N SER A 85 -2.77 -3.08 5.38
CA SER A 85 -1.62 -3.37 6.24
C SER A 85 -1.07 -2.06 6.81
N TRP A 86 -0.42 -2.15 7.96
CA TRP A 86 0.26 -1.01 8.57
C TRP A 86 1.62 -1.38 9.13
N LEU A 87 2.51 -0.39 9.16
CA LEU A 87 3.76 -0.45 9.89
C LEU A 87 3.71 0.47 11.11
N GLU A 88 3.96 -0.11 12.29
CA GLU A 88 4.12 0.63 13.54
C GLU A 88 5.55 1.14 13.66
N GLN A 89 5.72 2.46 13.65
CA GLN A 89 7.02 3.11 13.83
C GLN A 89 7.09 3.66 15.26
N ALA A 90 7.81 2.92 16.12
CA ALA A 90 7.97 3.29 17.52
C ALA A 90 8.56 4.71 17.66
N PRO A 91 8.13 5.53 18.63
CA PRO A 91 8.60 6.92 18.77
C PRO A 91 10.12 7.07 18.95
N ALA A 92 10.75 6.08 19.60
CA ALA A 92 12.19 6.06 19.81
C ALA A 92 12.99 5.68 18.54
N ASN A 93 12.31 5.25 17.48
CA ASN A 93 12.94 4.82 16.23
C ASN A 93 13.16 6.01 15.30
N LEU A 94 14.06 6.90 15.72
CA LEU A 94 14.40 8.15 15.05
C LEU A 94 15.24 7.95 13.78
N GLU A 95 15.37 6.74 13.26
CA GLU A 95 16.03 6.48 11.98
C GLU A 95 15.01 6.47 10.84
N TYR A 96 13.73 6.22 11.13
CA TYR A 96 12.68 6.19 10.11
C TYR A 96 12.05 7.57 9.93
N GLN A 97 11.74 7.87 8.68
CA GLN A 97 10.87 8.98 8.30
C GLN A 97 9.71 8.41 7.49
N SER A 98 8.55 9.05 7.59
CA SER A 98 7.36 8.62 6.88
C SER A 98 6.42 9.80 6.70
N GLY A 99 5.54 9.68 5.71
CA GLY A 99 4.56 10.67 5.38
C GLY A 99 3.63 10.17 4.30
N GLN A 100 2.87 11.08 3.72
CA GLN A 100 1.98 10.82 2.59
C GLN A 100 1.96 12.01 1.64
N PHE A 101 1.54 11.75 0.41
CA PHE A 101 1.33 12.76 -0.61
C PHE A 101 0.03 12.45 -1.35
N SER A 102 -0.83 13.47 -1.49
CA SER A 102 -2.03 13.37 -2.32
C SER A 102 -1.81 14.13 -3.62
N THR A 103 -2.20 13.53 -4.74
CA THR A 103 -2.34 14.24 -6.03
C THR A 103 -3.17 15.53 -5.91
N THR A 104 -4.15 15.54 -4.99
CA THR A 104 -5.00 16.70 -4.75
C THR A 104 -4.29 17.87 -4.05
N ASP A 105 -3.08 17.65 -3.54
CA ASP A 105 -2.24 18.72 -3.01
C ASP A 105 -1.67 19.61 -4.13
N ASP A 106 -1.64 19.13 -5.39
CA ASP A 106 -1.07 19.82 -6.55
C ASP A 106 -2.12 20.25 -7.58
N HIS A 107 -3.24 19.54 -7.70
CA HIS A 107 -4.34 19.91 -8.59
C HIS A 107 -5.70 19.48 -8.02
N PRO A 108 -6.80 20.19 -8.31
CA PRO A 108 -8.11 19.76 -7.82
C PRO A 108 -8.54 18.44 -8.47
N TRP A 109 -9.33 17.64 -7.76
CA TRP A 109 -9.75 16.31 -8.20
C TRP A 109 -10.53 16.33 -9.53
N ASN A 110 -11.21 17.44 -9.84
CA ASN A 110 -12.00 17.62 -11.06
C ASN A 110 -11.16 18.08 -12.27
N GLN A 111 -9.83 18.16 -12.12
CA GLN A 111 -8.87 18.41 -13.20
C GLN A 111 -7.81 17.29 -13.20
N PRO A 112 -8.22 16.02 -13.43
CA PRO A 112 -7.33 14.88 -13.35
C PRO A 112 -6.14 15.02 -14.29
N GLN A 113 -4.95 14.62 -13.82
CA GLN A 113 -3.71 14.61 -14.58
C GLN A 113 -3.26 13.16 -14.80
N LEU A 114 -2.60 12.90 -15.93
CA LEU A 114 -1.96 11.60 -16.17
C LEU A 114 -0.76 11.41 -15.25
N GLU A 115 0.02 12.47 -15.04
CA GLU A 115 1.25 12.42 -14.25
C GLU A 115 1.21 13.47 -13.17
N THR A 116 1.47 13.05 -11.92
CA THR A 116 1.62 13.96 -10.79
C THR A 116 2.84 13.55 -10.01
N SER A 117 3.77 14.48 -9.83
CA SER A 117 4.98 14.24 -9.08
C SER A 117 5.32 15.42 -8.17
N ARG A 118 5.93 15.12 -7.03
CA ARG A 118 6.35 16.13 -6.05
C ARG A 118 7.66 15.75 -5.41
N ARG A 119 8.52 16.74 -5.21
CA ARG A 119 9.70 16.58 -4.36
C ARG A 119 9.28 16.53 -2.89
N ILE A 120 9.59 15.43 -2.21
CA ILE A 120 9.42 15.28 -0.77
C ILE A 120 10.78 15.48 -0.12
N ASN A 121 10.87 16.48 0.77
CA ASN A 121 12.05 16.70 1.59
C ASN A 121 11.91 15.93 2.89
N PHE A 122 12.98 15.25 3.31
CA PHE A 122 13.05 14.65 4.62
C PHE A 122 13.13 15.73 5.70
N ASP A 123 12.44 15.54 6.83
CA ASP A 123 12.54 16.42 8.00
C ASP A 123 14.00 16.57 8.48
N ARG A 124 14.76 15.48 8.33
CA ARG A 124 16.18 15.40 8.64
C ARG A 124 16.93 14.68 7.52
N PRO A 125 18.04 15.22 7.01
CA PRO A 125 18.83 14.53 6.00
C PRO A 125 19.39 13.19 6.52
N PHE A 126 19.49 12.20 5.64
CA PHE A 126 20.23 10.97 5.89
C PHE A 126 21.72 11.15 5.58
N VAL A 127 22.56 10.23 6.07
CA VAL A 127 24.01 10.24 5.82
C VAL A 127 24.32 9.81 4.39
N THR A 128 23.64 8.77 3.92
CA THR A 128 23.63 8.29 2.53
C THR A 128 22.18 8.27 2.04
N PRO A 129 21.93 8.23 0.71
CA PRO A 129 20.57 8.06 0.19
C PRO A 129 19.86 6.88 0.87
N PRO A 130 18.67 7.08 1.48
CA PRO A 130 17.98 6.03 2.22
C PRO A 130 17.29 5.04 1.28
N ASN A 131 16.85 3.90 1.83
CA ASN A 131 15.79 3.12 1.20
C ASN A 131 14.47 3.91 1.31
N VAL A 132 13.72 4.05 0.22
CA VAL A 132 12.39 4.68 0.18
C VAL A 132 11.37 3.69 -0.38
N VAL A 133 10.30 3.45 0.38
CA VAL A 133 9.22 2.53 0.02
C VAL A 133 7.93 3.34 -0.10
N VAL A 134 7.25 3.24 -1.24
CA VAL A 134 5.99 3.94 -1.55
C VAL A 134 4.88 2.94 -1.82
N PHE A 135 3.66 3.25 -1.37
CA PHE A 135 2.46 2.41 -1.54
C PHE A 135 1.18 3.25 -1.46
N LEU A 136 0.11 2.77 -2.09
CA LEU A 136 -1.17 3.44 -2.19
C LEU A 136 -2.02 3.23 -0.94
N ASN A 137 -2.65 4.30 -0.46
CA ASN A 137 -3.62 4.25 0.65
C ASN A 137 -4.96 4.93 0.33
N GLU A 138 -5.10 5.59 -0.81
CA GLU A 138 -6.38 6.13 -1.31
C GLU A 138 -6.44 6.11 -2.83
N LEU A 139 -7.61 5.82 -3.39
CA LEU A 139 -7.90 5.85 -4.83
C LEU A 139 -9.29 6.45 -5.09
N ASP A 140 -9.39 7.36 -6.06
CA ASP A 140 -10.61 7.77 -6.78
C ASP A 140 -10.37 7.66 -8.30
N MET A 141 -10.89 6.60 -8.91
CA MET A 141 -10.71 6.32 -10.35
C MET A 141 -12.06 6.18 -11.06
N SER A 142 -12.15 6.69 -12.28
CA SER A 142 -13.36 6.58 -13.09
C SER A 142 -13.73 5.12 -13.37
N LYS A 143 -15.03 4.83 -13.37
CA LYS A 143 -15.60 3.54 -13.80
C LYS A 143 -15.61 3.32 -15.32
N ASP A 144 -15.40 4.38 -16.10
CA ASP A 144 -15.67 4.38 -17.53
C ASP A 144 -14.46 3.87 -18.36
N HIS A 145 -13.30 3.71 -17.73
CA HIS A 145 -12.05 3.24 -18.33
C HIS A 145 -11.33 2.29 -17.38
N ASN A 146 -10.38 1.51 -17.89
CA ASN A 146 -9.55 0.63 -17.07
C ASN A 146 -8.92 1.40 -15.89
N TRP A 147 -8.79 0.71 -14.76
CA TRP A 147 -8.16 1.26 -13.58
C TRP A 147 -6.66 1.05 -13.67
N ARG A 148 -5.93 2.16 -13.77
CA ARG A 148 -4.48 2.18 -13.96
C ARG A 148 -3.86 3.22 -13.07
N VAL A 149 -2.93 2.80 -12.21
CA VAL A 149 -2.22 3.72 -11.32
C VAL A 149 -0.89 3.10 -10.91
N THR A 150 0.13 3.95 -10.75
CA THR A 150 1.42 3.61 -10.15
C THR A 150 1.79 4.65 -9.11
N ALA A 151 2.34 4.21 -7.99
CA ALA A 151 2.99 5.04 -6.98
C ALA A 151 4.46 4.62 -6.83
N THR A 152 5.40 5.52 -7.13
CA THR A 152 6.84 5.22 -7.16
C THR A 152 7.66 6.35 -6.54
N ALA A 153 8.91 6.04 -6.17
CA ALA A 153 9.92 7.01 -5.75
C ALA A 153 11.09 7.01 -6.73
N THR A 154 11.63 8.19 -7.01
CA THR A 154 12.81 8.42 -7.87
C THR A 154 13.66 9.54 -7.26
N ASP A 155 14.81 9.83 -7.86
CA ASP A 155 15.71 10.92 -7.44
C ASP A 155 16.02 10.92 -5.94
N ILE A 156 16.20 9.73 -5.36
CA ILE A 156 16.45 9.57 -3.93
C ILE A 156 17.87 10.06 -3.63
N ASP A 157 17.99 11.07 -2.78
CA ASP A 157 19.25 11.55 -2.22
C ASP A 157 19.15 11.68 -0.71
N THR A 158 20.19 12.25 -0.08
CA THR A 158 20.24 12.41 1.38
C THR A 158 19.18 13.36 1.93
N ALA A 159 18.68 14.30 1.12
CA ALA A 159 17.76 15.34 1.54
C ALA A 159 16.29 15.03 1.18
N GLY A 160 16.03 14.16 0.21
CA GLY A 160 14.66 13.82 -0.18
C GLY A 160 14.57 12.82 -1.32
N PHE A 161 13.38 12.76 -1.91
CA PHE A 161 13.08 11.96 -3.11
C PHE A 161 11.92 12.60 -3.88
N THR A 162 11.77 12.25 -5.15
CA THR A 162 10.60 12.62 -5.95
C THR A 162 9.59 11.49 -5.92
N ILE A 163 8.40 11.75 -5.36
CA ILE A 163 7.27 10.82 -5.41
C ILE A 163 6.49 11.02 -6.71
N HIS A 164 6.03 9.94 -7.32
CA HIS A 164 5.17 9.94 -8.51
C HIS A 164 3.89 9.17 -8.22
N ILE A 165 2.75 9.75 -8.60
CA ILE A 165 1.45 9.08 -8.65
C ILE A 165 0.90 9.31 -10.05
N ASN A 166 1.03 8.29 -10.91
CA ASN A 166 0.75 8.41 -12.33
C ASN A 166 -0.32 7.41 -12.77
N THR A 167 -1.07 7.79 -13.80
CA THR A 167 -1.95 6.94 -14.60
C THR A 167 -1.56 7.07 -16.08
N TRP A 168 -2.19 6.33 -16.99
CA TRP A 168 -1.84 6.35 -18.41
C TRP A 168 -3.01 5.95 -19.31
N SER A 169 -2.81 6.13 -20.62
CA SER A 169 -3.83 5.87 -21.66
C SER A 169 -5.07 6.74 -21.44
N ASP A 170 -6.24 6.11 -21.34
CA ASP A 170 -7.56 6.70 -21.21
C ASP A 170 -8.08 6.63 -19.76
N SER A 171 -7.27 6.11 -18.83
CA SER A 171 -7.62 6.05 -17.42
C SER A 171 -7.75 7.45 -16.82
N ILE A 172 -8.78 7.64 -16.00
CA ILE A 172 -9.06 8.89 -15.32
C ILE A 172 -8.86 8.67 -13.82
N LEU A 173 -7.79 9.27 -13.28
CA LEU A 173 -7.46 9.29 -11.86
C LEU A 173 -7.89 10.64 -11.27
N TYR A 174 -9.05 10.69 -10.60
CA TYR A 174 -9.54 11.91 -9.96
C TYR A 174 -8.68 12.28 -8.75
N SER A 175 -8.33 11.29 -7.95
CA SER A 175 -7.34 11.43 -6.88
C SER A 175 -6.68 10.09 -6.55
N ALA A 176 -5.50 10.19 -5.98
CA ALA A 176 -4.87 9.13 -5.21
C ALA A 176 -3.95 9.74 -4.16
N THR A 177 -3.77 8.98 -3.08
CA THR A 177 -2.79 9.27 -2.03
C THR A 177 -1.86 8.07 -1.91
N ALA A 178 -0.57 8.36 -1.77
CA ALA A 178 0.45 7.38 -1.49
C ALA A 178 1.15 7.72 -0.17
N ALA A 179 1.30 6.73 0.68
CA ALA A 179 2.15 6.79 1.86
C ALA A 179 3.57 6.34 1.52
N TRP A 180 4.54 6.81 2.29
CA TRP A 180 5.94 6.48 2.10
C TRP A 180 6.67 6.28 3.43
N ILE A 181 7.69 5.42 3.40
CA ILE A 181 8.59 5.17 4.51
C ILE A 181 10.03 5.27 3.97
N ALA A 182 10.88 6.02 4.67
CA ALA A 182 12.31 6.12 4.41
C ALA A 182 13.12 5.67 5.62
N TYR A 183 14.19 4.92 5.40
CA TYR A 183 15.09 4.44 6.45
C TYR A 183 16.52 4.26 5.93
N PRO A 184 17.57 4.26 6.79
CA PRO A 184 18.95 4.17 6.34
C PRO A 184 19.21 2.95 5.45
N GLU A 185 20.03 3.11 4.42
CA GLU A 185 20.33 2.05 3.45
C GLU A 185 20.88 0.78 4.13
N ASP A 186 21.76 0.97 5.12
CA ASP A 186 22.50 -0.05 5.86
C ASP A 186 21.76 -0.54 7.13
N ARG A 187 20.48 -0.21 7.26
CA ARG A 187 19.68 -0.56 8.44
C ARG A 187 19.60 -2.09 8.58
N LYS A 188 20.32 -2.61 9.57
CA LYS A 188 20.29 -4.03 9.93
C LYS A 188 18.88 -4.49 10.29
N TYR A 189 18.59 -5.75 9.97
CA TYR A 189 17.34 -6.41 10.34
C TYR A 189 16.11 -5.75 9.73
N VAL A 190 16.28 -5.13 8.56
CA VAL A 190 15.21 -4.59 7.74
C VAL A 190 15.55 -4.87 6.28
N VAL A 191 14.59 -5.40 5.55
CA VAL A 191 14.66 -5.50 4.08
C VAL A 191 13.39 -4.91 3.52
N SER A 192 13.49 -4.20 2.40
CA SER A 192 12.34 -3.77 1.63
C SER A 192 12.56 -4.01 0.15
N GLY A 193 11.47 -3.94 -0.60
CA GLY A 193 11.52 -4.03 -2.04
C GLY A 193 10.15 -3.85 -2.66
N SER A 194 10.12 -3.97 -3.98
CA SER A 194 8.91 -3.97 -4.78
C SER A 194 8.92 -5.17 -5.73
N ALA A 195 7.72 -5.59 -6.14
CA ALA A 195 7.55 -6.60 -7.18
C ALA A 195 6.33 -6.25 -8.04
N ASN A 196 6.30 -6.75 -9.26
CA ASN A 196 5.14 -6.65 -10.14
C ASN A 196 4.80 -8.00 -10.76
N VAL A 197 3.50 -8.23 -11.02
CA VAL A 197 3.02 -9.38 -11.80
C VAL A 197 3.71 -9.49 -13.17
N THR A 198 4.15 -8.37 -13.75
CA THR A 198 4.92 -8.40 -15.00
C THR A 198 6.30 -9.05 -14.88
N ASP A 199 6.82 -9.24 -13.66
CA ASP A 199 8.07 -9.95 -13.38
C ASP A 199 7.94 -11.47 -13.42
N VAL A 200 6.69 -11.98 -13.51
CA VAL A 200 6.36 -13.41 -13.60
C VAL A 200 5.68 -13.78 -14.91
N ARG A 201 4.96 -12.85 -15.53
CA ARG A 201 4.28 -13.07 -16.81
C ARG A 201 4.16 -11.78 -17.62
N PRO A 202 4.11 -11.83 -18.96
CA PRO A 202 3.77 -10.65 -19.75
C PRO A 202 2.33 -10.20 -19.50
N TRP A 203 2.06 -8.90 -19.67
CA TRP A 203 0.73 -8.29 -19.48
C TRP A 203 -0.33 -8.85 -20.44
N THR A 204 0.08 -9.44 -21.57
CA THR A 204 -0.79 -10.05 -22.58
C THR A 204 -1.36 -11.40 -22.16
N THR A 205 -0.77 -12.03 -21.14
CA THR A 205 -1.19 -13.35 -20.64
C THR A 205 -1.91 -13.14 -19.32
N ASN A 206 -3.24 -13.15 -19.34
CA ASN A 206 -4.03 -12.93 -18.13
C ASN A 206 -4.00 -14.17 -17.22
N GLN A 207 -3.66 -13.95 -15.95
CA GLN A 207 -3.67 -14.96 -14.91
C GLN A 207 -4.15 -14.33 -13.60
N LEU A 208 -5.07 -15.02 -12.93
CA LEU A 208 -5.68 -14.55 -11.70
C LEU A 208 -4.72 -14.69 -10.51
N GLU A 209 -4.03 -15.81 -10.36
CA GLU A 209 -3.12 -16.06 -9.24
C GLU A 209 -1.68 -15.83 -9.66
N ASN A 210 -0.92 -14.99 -8.96
CA ASN A 210 0.45 -14.64 -9.36
C ASN A 210 1.36 -14.60 -8.14
N SER A 211 2.50 -15.27 -8.20
CA SER A 211 3.43 -15.31 -7.08
C SER A 211 4.87 -15.51 -7.50
N LYS A 212 5.80 -15.09 -6.64
CA LYS A 212 7.24 -15.34 -6.81
C LYS A 212 7.93 -15.35 -5.45
N ALA A 213 8.90 -16.24 -5.30
CA ALA A 213 9.78 -16.25 -4.15
C ALA A 213 10.77 -15.06 -4.22
N VAL A 214 11.07 -14.48 -3.06
CA VAL A 214 12.10 -13.48 -2.86
C VAL A 214 13.00 -13.87 -1.68
N SER A 215 14.30 -13.65 -1.83
CA SER A 215 15.29 -13.92 -0.79
C SER A 215 15.59 -12.67 0.03
N PHE A 216 15.78 -12.84 1.33
CA PHE A 216 16.27 -11.82 2.26
C PHE A 216 17.79 -11.88 2.44
N ALA A 217 18.53 -12.30 1.41
CA ALA A 217 19.99 -12.45 1.48
C ALA A 217 20.65 -11.17 2.06
N GLY A 218 21.44 -11.33 3.12
CA GLY A 218 22.12 -10.23 3.81
C GLY A 218 21.31 -9.53 4.92
N ALA A 219 20.06 -9.93 5.18
CA ALA A 219 19.23 -9.34 6.24
C ALA A 219 19.60 -9.77 7.66
N ASP A 220 20.32 -10.90 7.80
CA ASP A 220 20.69 -11.54 9.06
C ASP A 220 19.53 -11.72 10.06
N PHE A 221 18.33 -12.02 9.54
CA PHE A 221 17.17 -12.29 10.39
C PHE A 221 17.40 -13.55 11.24
N TRP A 222 17.17 -13.46 12.57
CA TRP A 222 17.30 -14.60 13.49
C TRP A 222 15.98 -15.38 13.68
N LYS A 223 14.88 -14.90 13.10
CA LYS A 223 13.53 -15.49 13.10
C LYS A 223 12.79 -15.01 11.85
N ALA A 224 11.62 -15.59 11.56
CA ALA A 224 10.74 -15.04 10.51
C ALA A 224 10.39 -13.57 10.83
N PRO A 225 10.60 -12.62 9.89
CA PRO A 225 10.25 -11.21 10.08
C PRO A 225 8.75 -10.97 10.10
N SER A 226 8.33 -9.87 10.73
CA SER A 226 7.04 -9.26 10.43
C SER A 226 7.08 -8.67 9.02
N VAL A 227 6.02 -8.84 8.25
CA VAL A 227 5.94 -8.35 6.87
C VAL A 227 4.82 -7.33 6.75
N PHE A 228 5.19 -6.11 6.37
CA PHE A 228 4.29 -5.13 5.79
C PHE A 228 4.27 -5.33 4.27
N MET A 229 3.10 -5.31 3.65
CA MET A 229 2.95 -5.41 2.20
C MET A 229 1.72 -4.62 1.74
N ALA A 230 1.85 -3.80 0.71
CA ALA A 230 0.77 -2.97 0.20
C ALA A 230 0.89 -2.77 -1.32
N ILE A 231 -0.24 -2.50 -1.96
CA ILE A 231 -0.35 -2.24 -3.39
C ILE A 231 0.38 -0.93 -3.72
N ASN A 232 1.25 -0.95 -4.72
CA ASN A 232 1.90 0.25 -5.26
C ASN A 232 1.49 0.53 -6.71
N SER A 233 0.86 -0.42 -7.39
CA SER A 233 0.35 -0.23 -8.75
C SER A 233 -0.71 -1.26 -9.11
N LEU A 234 -1.58 -0.90 -10.05
CA LEU A 234 -2.54 -1.81 -10.68
C LEU A 234 -2.84 -1.38 -12.12
N ASP A 235 -3.15 -2.37 -12.97
CA ASP A 235 -3.75 -2.23 -14.31
C ASP A 235 -4.81 -3.33 -14.46
N ILE A 236 -6.08 -2.92 -14.34
CA ILE A 236 -7.24 -3.82 -14.27
C ILE A 236 -8.33 -3.32 -15.22
N ASP A 237 -8.94 -4.24 -15.97
CA ASP A 237 -10.10 -3.95 -16.82
C ASP A 237 -11.32 -3.52 -15.99
N HIS A 238 -12.04 -2.50 -16.47
CA HIS A 238 -13.17 -1.91 -15.74
C HIS A 238 -14.51 -2.65 -15.91
N LYS A 239 -14.59 -3.67 -16.78
CA LYS A 239 -15.86 -4.34 -17.11
C LYS A 239 -16.33 -5.35 -16.06
N ALA A 240 -15.48 -5.69 -15.11
CA ALA A 240 -15.77 -6.52 -13.94
C ALA A 240 -15.38 -5.74 -12.67
N ASN A 241 -15.77 -6.24 -11.49
CA ASN A 241 -15.37 -5.60 -10.24
C ASN A 241 -13.84 -5.51 -10.14
N LEU A 242 -13.36 -4.45 -9.50
CA LEU A 242 -11.96 -4.36 -9.12
C LEU A 242 -11.71 -5.37 -8.00
N ARG A 243 -10.89 -6.40 -8.30
CA ARG A 243 -10.53 -7.46 -7.37
C ARG A 243 -9.03 -7.68 -7.39
N LEU A 244 -8.37 -7.32 -6.29
CA LEU A 244 -6.92 -7.45 -6.14
C LEU A 244 -6.60 -7.68 -4.67
N LYS A 245 -5.75 -8.66 -4.37
CA LYS A 245 -5.13 -8.82 -3.06
C LYS A 245 -3.64 -9.05 -3.20
N VAL A 246 -2.85 -8.44 -2.32
CA VAL A 246 -1.41 -8.68 -2.20
C VAL A 246 -1.10 -9.19 -0.80
N TYR A 247 -0.34 -10.27 -0.69
CA TYR A 247 -0.03 -10.87 0.61
C TYR A 247 1.23 -11.74 0.54
N PRO A 248 1.96 -11.89 1.65
CA PRO A 248 3.06 -12.84 1.74
C PRO A 248 2.58 -14.26 2.12
N SER A 249 3.31 -15.28 1.68
CA SER A 249 3.30 -16.64 2.23
C SER A 249 4.72 -17.14 2.47
N ASP A 250 4.86 -18.30 3.12
CA ASP A 250 6.14 -19.00 3.28
C ASP A 250 7.26 -18.12 3.88
N VAL A 251 6.88 -17.24 4.81
CA VAL A 251 7.81 -16.30 5.43
C VAL A 251 8.76 -17.06 6.36
N THR A 252 10.03 -17.06 5.99
CA THR A 252 11.14 -17.59 6.79
C THR A 252 12.13 -16.47 7.09
N LYS A 253 13.18 -16.78 7.85
CA LYS A 253 14.29 -15.83 8.05
C LYS A 253 15.07 -15.55 6.76
N ASP A 254 14.96 -16.41 5.74
CA ASP A 254 15.79 -16.38 4.54
C ASP A 254 15.04 -15.84 3.31
N GLY A 255 13.71 -15.72 3.38
CA GLY A 255 12.87 -15.24 2.28
C GLY A 255 11.37 -15.35 2.55
N MET A 256 10.59 -14.97 1.54
CA MET A 256 9.13 -15.15 1.49
C MET A 256 8.67 -15.38 0.05
N THR A 257 7.43 -15.82 -0.13
CA THR A 257 6.73 -15.76 -1.42
C THR A 257 5.74 -14.60 -1.37
N TRP A 258 5.79 -13.68 -2.33
CA TRP A 258 4.73 -12.67 -2.48
C TRP A 258 3.65 -13.20 -3.41
N HIS A 259 2.42 -12.74 -3.20
CA HIS A 259 1.25 -12.99 -4.04
C HIS A 259 0.61 -11.68 -4.47
N ALA A 260 0.08 -11.65 -5.70
CA ALA A 260 -0.73 -10.58 -6.25
C ALA A 260 -1.86 -11.20 -7.07
N ASP A 261 -2.97 -11.47 -6.39
CA ASP A 261 -4.03 -12.30 -6.92
C ASP A 261 -5.31 -11.51 -7.21
N SER A 262 -6.05 -11.98 -8.21
CA SER A 262 -7.40 -11.58 -8.55
C SER A 262 -8.34 -12.80 -8.56
N TRP A 263 -9.64 -12.59 -8.76
CA TRP A 263 -10.62 -13.69 -8.79
C TRP A 263 -11.87 -13.32 -9.60
N GLY A 264 -12.76 -14.30 -9.82
CA GLY A 264 -14.01 -14.08 -10.54
C GLY A 264 -13.79 -13.77 -12.03
N ASP A 265 -14.51 -12.77 -12.53
CA ASP A 265 -14.47 -12.29 -13.92
C ASP A 265 -13.50 -11.12 -14.13
N THR A 266 -12.65 -10.81 -13.15
CA THR A 266 -11.68 -9.71 -13.25
C THR A 266 -10.57 -10.04 -14.25
N VAL A 267 -10.23 -9.06 -15.09
CA VAL A 267 -9.08 -9.12 -16.00
C VAL A 267 -7.95 -8.29 -15.41
N LEU A 268 -6.94 -8.97 -14.86
CA LEU A 268 -5.75 -8.37 -14.26
C LEU A 268 -4.60 -8.33 -15.30
N TYR A 269 -4.27 -7.15 -15.81
CA TYR A 269 -3.12 -6.98 -16.71
C TYR A 269 -1.81 -6.93 -15.93
N SER A 270 -1.77 -6.13 -14.86
CA SER A 270 -0.63 -5.98 -13.95
C SER A 270 -1.10 -5.58 -12.54
N ALA A 271 -0.33 -5.98 -11.53
CA ALA A 271 -0.40 -5.43 -10.18
C ALA A 271 1.00 -5.40 -9.60
N GLY A 272 1.30 -4.35 -8.83
CA GLY A 272 2.55 -4.24 -8.10
C GLY A 272 2.33 -4.03 -6.62
N LEU A 273 3.33 -4.45 -5.86
CA LEU A 273 3.37 -4.37 -4.42
C LEU A 273 4.71 -3.82 -3.94
N SER A 274 4.67 -3.16 -2.80
CA SER A 274 5.83 -2.78 -2.00
C SER A 274 5.78 -3.55 -0.68
N TYR A 275 6.92 -3.96 -0.15
CA TYR A 275 7.01 -4.67 1.13
C TYR A 275 8.15 -4.19 2.01
N ILE A 276 7.98 -4.35 3.33
CA ILE A 276 9.02 -4.15 4.35
C ILE A 276 8.99 -5.34 5.31
N CYS A 277 10.13 -5.97 5.51
CA CYS A 277 10.35 -7.08 6.42
C CYS A 277 11.25 -6.62 7.58
N LEU A 278 10.87 -6.88 8.82
CA LEU A 278 11.63 -6.47 10.02
C LEU A 278 11.42 -7.43 11.21
N VAL A 279 12.42 -7.54 12.12
CA VAL A 279 12.40 -8.45 13.29
C VAL A 279 12.50 -7.75 14.65
#